data_AF-A0A2V8CQU5-F1
#
_entry.id   AF-A0A2V8CQU5-F1
#
_cell.length_a   1.000
_cell.length_b   1.000
_cell.length_c   1.000
_cell.angle_alpha   90.00
_cell.angle_beta   90.00
_cell.angle_gamma   90.00
#
_symmetry.space_group_name_H-M   'P 1'
#
loop_
_entity.id
_entity.type
_entity.pdbx_description
1 polymer ?
#
loop_
_entity_poly.entity_id
_entity_poly.type
_entity_poly.pdbx_seq_one_letter_code
_entity_poly.pdbx_strand_id
1 'polypeptide(L)'
;MVGANADGSTLKVTAPTPQSPINGVHVPQGQPVVLTFANSTAMFVAAVPLTYRIEVMNAGGAIVETDLVAGGPQSTSRPVDAALDGDQMYQWRVRAEYQGLAGPWSGIQSFVAPPNDGYIRGNELYDPLINGRTVGEIHGPVRFIPGVGVQLLAWESYISYQLPQTLTEGEYSLLVTNMAANTEGDKQKVMAMGEGYADIITNDRRMTVEKRGDPSGTIAWRFITHDDQIDTVGNERRGFPFRASEVYFFQTTWRNNFFNLAINEGGVNGRNVYDFGKSWGGRQYDPNPHVIFVGCPIGRSGSAAASIENTIYRQIWVSNSPRPAYANQ
;
A
#
# COMPACT_ATOMS: atom_id res chain seq x y z
N MET A 1 -42.90 -23.00 17.03
CA MET A 1 -41.99 -21.84 16.93
C MET A 1 -41.32 -21.67 18.28
N VAL A 2 -39.99 -21.78 18.36
CA VAL A 2 -39.25 -21.45 19.59
C VAL A 2 -39.23 -19.92 19.66
N GLY A 3 -39.79 -19.34 20.72
CA GLY A 3 -39.80 -17.88 20.90
C GLY A 3 -38.37 -17.37 21.11
N ALA A 4 -38.05 -16.23 20.49
CA ALA A 4 -36.77 -15.55 20.71
C ALA A 4 -36.72 -14.95 22.12
N ASN A 5 -35.53 -14.96 22.72
CA ASN A 5 -35.21 -14.23 23.94
C ASN A 5 -35.22 -12.71 23.67
N ALA A 6 -35.18 -11.89 24.72
CA ALA A 6 -35.19 -10.43 24.61
C ALA A 6 -33.99 -9.84 23.81
N ASP A 7 -32.90 -10.59 23.71
CA ASP A 7 -31.70 -10.27 22.93
C ASP A 7 -31.76 -10.79 21.48
N GLY A 8 -32.90 -11.36 21.06
CA GLY A 8 -33.10 -11.94 19.74
C GLY A 8 -32.52 -13.35 19.56
N SER A 9 -31.86 -13.92 20.58
CA SER A 9 -31.34 -15.28 20.52
C SER A 9 -32.45 -16.33 20.65
N THR A 10 -32.27 -17.47 20.00
CA THR A 10 -33.18 -18.62 20.04
C THR A 10 -32.53 -19.86 20.66
N LEU A 11 -31.21 -19.82 20.84
CA LEU A 11 -30.40 -20.86 21.46
C LEU A 11 -30.17 -20.55 22.95
N LYS A 12 -30.45 -21.52 23.82
CA LYS A 12 -30.30 -21.36 25.29
C LYS A 12 -28.88 -21.68 25.76
N VAL A 13 -27.98 -20.74 25.46
CA VAL A 13 -26.56 -20.77 25.82
C VAL A 13 -26.14 -19.42 26.41
N THR A 14 -25.03 -19.38 27.15
CA THR A 14 -24.40 -18.10 27.51
C THR A 14 -23.80 -17.42 26.28
N ALA A 15 -23.60 -16.10 26.33
CA ALA A 15 -22.78 -15.42 25.32
C ALA A 15 -21.32 -15.93 25.44
N PRO A 16 -20.58 -16.03 24.32
CA PRO A 16 -19.14 -16.25 24.39
C PRO A 16 -18.46 -15.05 25.06
N THR A 17 -17.33 -15.28 25.72
CA THR A 17 -16.58 -14.20 26.40
C THR A 17 -15.29 -13.91 25.63
N PRO A 18 -15.17 -12.74 24.96
CA PRO A 18 -13.94 -12.32 24.30
C PRO A 18 -12.75 -12.29 25.26
N GLN A 19 -11.58 -12.75 24.81
CA GLN A 19 -10.35 -12.81 25.62
C GLN A 19 -9.20 -12.02 24.99
N SER A 20 -9.01 -12.09 23.67
CA SER A 20 -7.96 -11.35 22.96
C SER A 20 -8.28 -11.23 21.47
N PRO A 21 -7.82 -10.18 20.76
CA PRO A 21 -7.40 -8.90 21.31
C PRO A 21 -8.62 -8.12 21.83
N ILE A 22 -8.48 -7.38 22.94
CA ILE A 22 -9.57 -6.64 23.60
C ILE A 22 -9.12 -5.24 24.05
N ASN A 23 -10.07 -4.38 24.40
CA ASN A 23 -9.83 -3.05 24.98
C ASN A 23 -8.88 -2.15 24.15
N GLY A 24 -8.91 -2.26 22.83
CA GLY A 24 -8.09 -1.42 21.94
C GLY A 24 -6.61 -1.76 21.94
N VAL A 25 -6.24 -2.99 22.33
CA VAL A 25 -4.83 -3.41 22.30
C VAL A 25 -4.26 -3.28 20.87
N HIS A 26 -3.07 -2.70 20.78
CA HIS A 26 -2.31 -2.65 19.53
C HIS A 26 -1.63 -4.00 19.30
N VAL A 27 -1.99 -4.66 18.21
CA VAL A 27 -1.32 -5.90 17.82
C VAL A 27 0.08 -5.55 17.31
N PRO A 28 1.15 -6.18 17.83
CA PRO A 28 2.51 -5.85 17.39
C PRO A 28 2.74 -6.14 15.90
N GLN A 29 3.71 -5.44 15.32
CA GLN A 29 4.19 -5.70 13.97
C GLN A 29 4.56 -7.18 13.78
N GLY A 30 4.21 -7.73 12.61
CA GLY A 30 4.55 -9.10 12.20
C GLY A 30 3.79 -10.18 12.95
N GLN A 31 2.91 -9.82 13.89
CA GLN A 31 2.02 -10.75 14.55
C GLN A 31 0.69 -10.83 13.81
N PRO A 32 0.19 -12.06 13.52
CA PRO A 32 -1.15 -12.20 12.98
C PRO A 32 -2.18 -11.75 14.03
N VAL A 33 -3.30 -11.18 13.56
CA VAL A 33 -4.44 -10.92 14.43
C VAL A 33 -5.18 -12.24 14.66
N VAL A 34 -5.19 -12.72 15.90
CA VAL A 34 -5.89 -13.95 16.30
C VAL A 34 -6.93 -13.60 17.36
N LEU A 35 -8.20 -13.82 17.02
CA LEU A 35 -9.33 -13.63 17.92
C LEU A 35 -9.48 -14.87 18.79
N THR A 36 -9.47 -14.70 20.10
CA THR A 36 -9.63 -15.75 21.10
C THR A 36 -10.78 -15.42 22.03
N PHE A 37 -11.66 -16.38 22.28
CA PHE A 37 -12.80 -16.24 23.18
C PHE A 37 -13.08 -17.54 23.94
N ALA A 38 -13.61 -17.40 25.14
CA ALA A 38 -14.16 -18.52 25.90
C ALA A 38 -15.50 -18.95 25.30
N ASN A 39 -15.68 -20.26 25.22
CA ASN A 39 -16.86 -20.87 24.62
C ASN A 39 -18.13 -20.63 25.45
N SER A 40 -19.27 -20.64 24.76
CA SER A 40 -20.60 -20.60 25.37
C SER A 40 -20.90 -21.88 26.16
N THR A 41 -21.63 -21.75 27.26
CA THR A 41 -22.13 -22.88 28.05
C THR A 41 -23.62 -23.10 27.76
N ALA A 42 -24.01 -24.32 27.41
CA ALA A 42 -25.41 -24.69 27.25
C ALA A 42 -26.11 -24.86 28.60
N MET A 43 -27.33 -24.33 28.72
CA MET A 43 -28.02 -24.23 30.02
C MET A 43 -28.68 -25.55 30.47
N PHE A 44 -29.01 -26.46 29.55
CA PHE A 44 -29.83 -27.64 29.84
C PHE A 44 -29.22 -28.98 29.41
N VAL A 45 -28.12 -28.95 28.65
CA VAL A 45 -27.47 -30.15 28.11
C VAL A 45 -25.97 -29.93 28.14
N ALA A 46 -25.21 -30.94 28.59
CA ALA A 46 -23.75 -30.88 28.53
C ALA A 46 -23.24 -31.20 27.12
N ALA A 47 -22.06 -30.68 26.78
CA ALA A 47 -21.28 -31.05 25.59
C ALA A 47 -22.00 -30.93 24.24
N VAL A 48 -22.73 -29.82 24.02
CA VAL A 48 -23.27 -29.49 22.69
C VAL A 48 -22.13 -29.01 21.78
N PRO A 49 -21.95 -29.57 20.57
CA PRO A 49 -20.93 -29.12 19.63
C PRO A 49 -21.38 -27.83 18.96
N LEU A 50 -21.10 -26.70 19.61
CA LEU A 50 -21.44 -25.37 19.12
C LEU A 50 -20.49 -24.96 17.99
N THR A 51 -21.03 -24.25 17.00
CA THR A 51 -20.24 -23.43 16.09
C THR A 51 -20.32 -21.97 16.52
N TYR A 52 -19.40 -21.13 16.03
CA TYR A 52 -19.31 -19.74 16.43
C TYR A 52 -19.26 -18.84 15.21
N ARG A 53 -20.22 -17.91 15.12
CA ARG A 53 -20.21 -16.84 14.14
C ARG A 53 -19.40 -15.68 14.68
N ILE A 54 -18.41 -15.25 13.91
CA ILE A 54 -17.52 -14.13 14.21
C ILE A 54 -17.80 -13.03 13.21
N GLU A 55 -17.78 -11.77 13.68
CA GLU A 55 -17.81 -10.59 12.83
C GLU A 55 -16.69 -9.64 13.26
N VAL A 56 -15.88 -9.19 12.28
CA VAL A 56 -14.91 -8.11 12.42
C VAL A 56 -15.43 -6.91 11.65
N MET A 57 -15.38 -5.74 12.27
CA MET A 57 -15.91 -4.48 11.76
C MET A 57 -14.83 -3.41 11.76
N ASN A 58 -14.80 -2.55 10.75
CA ASN A 58 -13.95 -1.36 10.76
C ASN A 58 -14.52 -0.28 11.69
N ALA A 59 -13.80 0.83 11.88
CA ALA A 59 -14.24 1.95 12.71
C ALA A 59 -15.58 2.59 12.27
N GLY A 60 -15.98 2.43 11.01
CA GLY A 60 -17.27 2.86 10.48
C GLY A 60 -18.42 1.87 10.72
N GLY A 61 -18.17 0.73 11.37
CA GLY A 61 -19.14 -0.31 11.65
C GLY A 61 -19.43 -1.27 10.48
N ALA A 62 -18.71 -1.13 9.36
CA ALA A 62 -18.86 -2.06 8.24
C ALA A 62 -18.16 -3.38 8.56
N ILE A 63 -18.84 -4.51 8.32
CA ILE A 63 -18.28 -5.85 8.50
C ILE A 63 -17.22 -6.09 7.41
N VAL A 64 -15.97 -6.27 7.82
CA VAL A 64 -14.83 -6.59 6.95
C VAL A 64 -14.53 -8.10 6.90
N GLU A 65 -14.99 -8.84 7.91
CA GLU A 65 -14.91 -10.30 7.95
C GLU A 65 -16.13 -10.89 8.66
N THR A 66 -16.68 -11.96 8.11
CA THR A 66 -17.59 -12.85 8.83
C THR A 66 -17.18 -14.30 8.62
N ASP A 67 -17.16 -15.07 9.70
CA ASP A 67 -16.78 -16.49 9.64
C ASP A 67 -17.65 -17.34 10.57
N LEU A 68 -17.72 -18.64 10.29
CA LEU A 68 -18.39 -19.64 11.10
C LEU A 68 -17.45 -20.80 11.39
N VAL A 69 -17.00 -20.92 12.64
CA VAL A 69 -15.97 -21.88 13.06
C VAL A 69 -16.50 -22.90 14.06
N ALA A 70 -15.93 -24.11 14.05
CA ALA A 70 -16.23 -25.11 15.08
C ALA A 70 -15.61 -24.69 16.44
N GLY A 71 -16.31 -24.96 17.53
CA GLY A 71 -15.81 -24.70 18.88
C GLY A 71 -14.64 -25.59 19.26
N GLY A 72 -13.63 -25.00 19.90
CA GLY A 72 -12.58 -25.74 20.61
C GLY A 72 -13.06 -26.36 21.94
N PRO A 73 -12.18 -27.00 22.73
CA PRO A 73 -12.59 -27.66 23.98
C PRO A 73 -13.07 -26.71 25.09
N GLN A 74 -12.43 -25.55 25.25
CA GLN A 74 -12.75 -24.56 26.30
C GLN A 74 -12.77 -23.14 25.76
N SER A 75 -11.79 -22.83 24.92
CA SER A 75 -11.70 -21.61 24.14
C SER A 75 -11.61 -21.95 22.67
N THR A 76 -12.00 -20.99 21.84
CA THR A 76 -11.84 -21.05 20.40
C THR A 76 -10.94 -19.91 19.97
N SER A 77 -10.05 -20.16 19.01
CA SER A 77 -9.17 -19.14 18.42
C SER A 77 -9.31 -19.16 16.92
N ARG A 78 -9.34 -17.97 16.31
CA ARG A 78 -9.49 -17.81 14.86
C ARG A 78 -8.59 -16.66 14.36
N PRO A 79 -7.63 -16.91 13.46
CA PRO A 79 -6.95 -15.84 12.74
C PRO A 79 -7.94 -15.04 11.89
N VAL A 80 -7.76 -13.72 11.86
CA VAL A 80 -8.44 -12.80 10.93
C VAL A 80 -7.74 -12.91 9.58
N ASP A 81 -8.49 -13.30 8.55
CA ASP A 81 -7.98 -13.50 7.19
C ASP A 81 -8.19 -12.26 6.30
N ALA A 82 -9.06 -11.34 6.70
CA ALA A 82 -9.29 -10.08 6.01
C ALA A 82 -8.01 -9.21 6.00
N ALA A 83 -7.77 -8.55 4.88
CA ALA A 83 -6.73 -7.53 4.78
C ALA A 83 -7.13 -6.31 5.62
N LEU A 84 -6.47 -6.13 6.76
CA LEU A 84 -6.69 -4.99 7.63
C LEU A 84 -5.77 -3.83 7.22
N ASP A 85 -6.32 -2.62 7.25
CA ASP A 85 -5.52 -1.40 7.13
C ASP A 85 -4.72 -1.23 8.44
N GLY A 86 -3.39 -1.11 8.32
CA GLY A 86 -2.50 -1.02 9.48
C GLY A 86 -2.76 0.23 10.32
N ASP A 87 -2.49 0.12 11.62
CA ASP A 87 -2.75 1.17 12.62
C ASP A 87 -4.21 1.68 12.66
N GLN A 88 -5.15 0.93 12.09
CA GLN A 88 -6.58 1.23 12.20
C GLN A 88 -7.23 0.45 13.33
N MET A 89 -8.20 1.10 13.99
CA MET A 89 -9.04 0.47 14.99
C MET A 89 -10.10 -0.40 14.32
N TYR A 90 -10.20 -1.64 14.79
CA TYR A 90 -11.23 -2.59 14.43
C TYR A 90 -12.03 -3.00 15.67
N GLN A 91 -13.26 -3.43 15.43
CA GLN A 91 -14.16 -3.98 16.42
C GLN A 91 -14.51 -5.42 16.05
N TRP A 92 -14.80 -6.26 17.03
CA TRP A 92 -15.26 -7.62 16.77
C TRP A 92 -16.25 -8.11 17.83
N ARG A 93 -17.07 -9.06 17.42
CA ARG A 93 -18.03 -9.77 18.28
C ARG A 93 -18.22 -11.20 17.82
N VAL A 94 -18.72 -12.05 18.70
CA VAL A 94 -18.92 -13.47 18.45
C VAL A 94 -20.22 -13.98 19.08
N ARG A 95 -20.90 -14.93 18.44
CA ARG A 95 -22.03 -15.67 19.02
C ARG A 95 -21.94 -17.15 18.72
N ALA A 96 -22.53 -17.98 19.59
CA ALA A 96 -22.70 -19.39 19.29
C ALA A 96 -23.88 -19.63 18.33
N GLU A 97 -23.79 -20.66 17.49
CA GLU A 97 -24.86 -21.17 16.64
C GLU A 97 -24.95 -22.69 16.75
N TYR A 98 -26.18 -23.21 16.64
CA TYR A 98 -26.44 -24.65 16.64
C TYR A 98 -27.76 -24.97 15.93
N GLN A 99 -27.73 -25.83 14.91
CA GLN A 99 -28.91 -26.28 14.17
C GLN A 99 -29.81 -25.13 13.68
N GLY A 100 -29.20 -24.03 13.20
CA GLY A 100 -29.92 -22.85 12.72
C GLY A 100 -30.46 -21.93 13.82
N LEU A 101 -30.23 -22.25 15.09
CA LEU A 101 -30.51 -21.38 16.23
C LEU A 101 -29.28 -20.55 16.57
N ALA A 102 -29.50 -19.29 16.95
CA ALA A 102 -28.44 -18.36 17.32
C ALA A 102 -28.49 -18.08 18.82
N GLY A 103 -27.33 -18.09 19.47
CA GLY A 103 -27.13 -17.61 20.83
C GLY A 103 -26.98 -16.08 20.88
N PRO A 104 -26.88 -15.51 22.09
CA PRO A 104 -26.57 -14.10 22.25
C PRO A 104 -25.18 -13.76 21.70
N TRP A 105 -25.05 -12.55 21.16
CA TRP A 105 -23.75 -11.96 20.85
C TRP A 105 -22.97 -11.66 22.13
N SER A 106 -21.65 -11.78 22.06
CA SER A 106 -20.74 -11.21 23.03
C SER A 106 -20.87 -9.68 23.10
N GLY A 107 -20.28 -9.08 24.14
CA GLY A 107 -19.92 -7.67 24.07
C GLY A 107 -18.98 -7.41 22.88
N ILE A 108 -19.07 -6.21 22.29
CA ILE A 108 -18.13 -5.77 21.25
C ILE A 108 -16.78 -5.48 21.92
N GLN A 109 -15.71 -5.97 21.30
CA GLN A 109 -14.33 -5.66 21.69
C GLN A 109 -13.60 -4.97 20.55
N SER A 110 -12.50 -4.29 20.87
CA SER A 110 -11.68 -3.59 19.89
C SER A 110 -10.21 -3.94 19.99
N PHE A 111 -9.51 -3.73 18.88
CA PHE A 111 -8.06 -3.80 18.76
C PHE A 111 -7.58 -2.81 17.70
N VAL A 112 -6.28 -2.51 17.69
CA VAL A 112 -5.64 -1.78 16.60
C VAL A 112 -4.80 -2.76 15.79
N ALA A 113 -5.04 -2.81 14.48
CA ALA A 113 -4.34 -3.69 13.58
C ALA A 113 -2.82 -3.40 13.59
N PRO A 114 -1.97 -4.41 13.33
CA PRO A 114 -0.53 -4.20 13.28
C PRO A 114 -0.15 -3.03 12.36
N PRO A 115 0.89 -2.25 12.70
CA PRO A 115 1.42 -1.25 11.79
C PRO A 115 1.75 -1.90 10.45
N ASN A 116 1.35 -1.27 9.35
CA ASN A 116 1.77 -1.71 8.04
C ASN A 116 3.13 -1.06 7.76
N ASP A 117 4.20 -1.83 7.91
CA ASP A 117 5.56 -1.30 7.83
C ASP A 117 6.22 -1.41 6.47
N GLY A 118 5.42 -1.74 5.46
CA GLY A 118 5.92 -2.06 4.14
C GLY A 118 6.35 -3.52 4.02
N TYR A 119 6.48 -3.97 2.77
CA TYR A 119 6.94 -5.29 2.43
C TYR A 119 7.47 -5.32 1.00
N ILE A 120 8.31 -6.31 0.71
CA ILE A 120 8.66 -6.73 -0.65
C ILE A 120 8.37 -8.23 -0.75
N ARG A 121 7.48 -8.63 -1.65
CA ARG A 121 7.07 -10.04 -1.83
C ARG A 121 6.80 -10.35 -3.30
N GLY A 122 7.48 -11.35 -3.85
CA GLY A 122 7.34 -11.70 -5.27
C GLY A 122 7.61 -10.49 -6.17
N ASN A 123 6.60 -10.07 -6.93
CA ASN A 123 6.64 -8.89 -7.81
C ASN A 123 5.88 -7.67 -7.23
N GLU A 124 5.63 -7.67 -5.93
CA GLU A 124 4.89 -6.63 -5.21
C GLU A 124 5.75 -5.94 -4.15
N LEU A 125 5.62 -4.62 -4.08
CA LEU A 125 6.25 -3.75 -3.09
C LEU A 125 5.22 -2.78 -2.53
N TYR A 126 5.24 -2.63 -1.22
CA TYR A 126 4.62 -1.51 -0.52
C TYR A 126 5.62 -0.92 0.46
N ASP A 127 5.73 0.41 0.52
CA ASP A 127 6.52 1.09 1.54
C ASP A 127 5.81 2.37 2.02
N PRO A 128 5.35 2.43 3.27
CA PRO A 128 4.64 3.60 3.80
C PRO A 128 5.52 4.85 3.83
N LEU A 129 6.78 4.71 4.24
CA LEU A 129 7.74 5.79 4.54
C LEU A 129 7.28 6.84 5.58
N ILE A 130 6.05 6.74 6.10
CA ILE A 130 5.49 7.63 7.14
C ILE A 130 5.81 7.19 8.57
N ASN A 131 6.29 5.95 8.74
CA ASN A 131 6.60 5.31 10.02
C ASN A 131 8.07 5.48 10.45
N GLY A 132 8.83 6.33 9.77
CA GLY A 132 10.23 6.60 10.10
C GLY A 132 11.23 5.54 9.64
N ARG A 133 10.81 4.61 8.78
CA ARG A 133 11.65 3.55 8.21
C ARG A 133 11.25 3.25 6.77
N THR A 134 12.02 2.38 6.14
CA THR A 134 11.80 1.88 4.77
C THR A 134 12.14 0.39 4.73
N VAL A 135 11.49 -0.35 3.83
CA VAL A 135 11.89 -1.73 3.48
C VAL A 135 12.92 -1.78 2.34
N GLY A 136 13.26 -0.62 1.77
CA GLY A 136 14.29 -0.46 0.74
C GLY A 136 15.66 -0.12 1.31
N GLU A 137 16.61 0.07 0.42
CA GLU A 137 17.97 0.52 0.75
C GLU A 137 18.09 2.02 0.50
N ILE A 138 18.54 2.76 1.53
CA ILE A 138 18.76 4.20 1.46
C ILE A 138 20.15 4.48 0.89
N HIS A 139 20.20 5.37 -0.09
CA HIS A 139 21.44 5.90 -0.66
C HIS A 139 21.46 7.41 -0.48
N GLY A 140 22.57 7.95 0.04
CA GLY A 140 22.70 9.38 0.34
C GLY A 140 21.92 9.86 1.57
N PRO A 141 21.97 11.17 1.88
CA PRO A 141 21.31 11.74 3.04
C PRO A 141 19.78 11.82 2.87
N VAL A 142 19.05 11.22 3.80
CA VAL A 142 17.58 11.33 3.88
C VAL A 142 17.15 11.75 5.27
N ARG A 143 15.95 12.33 5.38
CA ARG A 143 15.31 12.64 6.66
C ARG A 143 13.89 12.12 6.68
N PHE A 144 13.59 11.20 7.59
CA PHE A 144 12.22 10.84 7.89
C PHE A 144 11.53 11.95 8.70
N ILE A 145 10.32 12.29 8.27
CA ILE A 145 9.44 13.22 8.97
C ILE A 145 8.23 12.38 9.41
N PRO A 146 8.10 12.04 10.72
CA PRO A 146 7.05 11.15 11.21
C PRO A 146 5.65 11.58 10.75
N GLY A 147 4.88 10.64 10.22
CA GLY A 147 3.54 10.87 9.69
C GLY A 147 3.48 11.62 8.35
N VAL A 148 4.61 12.07 7.80
CA VAL A 148 4.66 12.86 6.56
C VAL A 148 5.34 12.10 5.43
N GLY A 149 6.48 11.46 5.67
CA GLY A 149 7.22 10.70 4.64
C GLY A 149 8.74 10.80 4.81
N VAL A 150 9.47 10.40 3.78
CA VAL A 150 10.93 10.53 3.69
C VAL A 150 11.32 11.68 2.77
N GLN A 151 12.18 12.57 3.25
CA GLN A 151 12.75 13.66 2.46
C GLN A 151 14.12 13.27 1.91
N LEU A 152 14.32 13.43 0.60
CA LEU A 152 15.62 13.27 -0.05
C LEU A 152 16.41 14.58 0.08
N LEU A 153 17.57 14.58 0.74
CA LEU A 153 18.27 15.83 1.10
C LEU A 153 19.37 16.24 0.11
N ALA A 154 19.68 15.40 -0.88
CA ALA A 154 20.66 15.69 -1.92
C ALA A 154 20.23 15.08 -3.27
N TRP A 155 20.83 15.52 -4.37
CA TRP A 155 20.51 15.01 -5.71
C TRP A 155 20.88 13.53 -5.87
N GLU A 156 21.91 13.07 -5.17
CA GLU A 156 22.32 11.67 -5.07
C GLU A 156 21.47 10.84 -4.10
N SER A 157 20.52 11.45 -3.39
CA SER A 157 19.71 10.73 -2.41
C SER A 157 18.61 9.95 -3.11
N TYR A 158 18.47 8.66 -2.84
CA TYR A 158 17.37 7.83 -3.36
C TYR A 158 17.13 6.63 -2.45
N ILE A 159 16.00 5.94 -2.66
CA ILE A 159 15.74 4.63 -2.05
C ILE A 159 15.58 3.62 -3.18
N SER A 160 16.28 2.49 -3.09
CA SER A 160 16.16 1.39 -4.04
C SER A 160 15.46 0.18 -3.44
N TYR A 161 14.67 -0.51 -4.26
CA TYR A 161 13.99 -1.75 -3.91
C TYR A 161 14.21 -2.76 -5.03
N GLN A 162 14.77 -3.93 -4.71
CA GLN A 162 14.85 -5.02 -5.67
C GLN A 162 13.65 -5.96 -5.48
N LEU A 163 12.84 -6.13 -6.53
CA LEU A 163 11.76 -7.11 -6.50
C LEU A 163 12.33 -8.53 -6.62
N PRO A 164 11.91 -9.48 -5.76
CA PRO A 164 12.26 -10.90 -5.89
C PRO A 164 11.86 -11.53 -7.22
N GLN A 165 10.78 -11.04 -7.84
CA GLN A 165 10.30 -11.47 -9.15
C GLN A 165 10.00 -10.24 -10.02
N THR A 166 10.30 -10.34 -11.31
CA THR A 166 10.05 -9.26 -12.26
C THR A 166 8.55 -8.99 -12.40
N LEU A 167 8.14 -7.74 -12.14
CA LEU A 167 6.82 -7.24 -12.50
C LEU A 167 6.78 -6.86 -13.99
N THR A 168 6.19 -7.71 -14.82
CA THR A 168 6.20 -7.56 -16.29
C THR A 168 5.12 -6.62 -16.82
N GLU A 169 4.04 -6.48 -16.07
CA GLU A 169 2.96 -5.51 -16.25
C GLU A 169 2.45 -5.10 -14.87
N GLY A 170 2.01 -3.86 -14.72
CA GLY A 170 1.47 -3.40 -13.45
C GLY A 170 1.37 -1.90 -13.31
N GLU A 171 1.56 -1.47 -12.07
CA GLU A 171 1.55 -0.10 -11.61
C GLU A 171 2.79 0.16 -10.77
N TYR A 172 3.35 1.36 -10.88
CA TYR A 172 4.24 1.97 -9.90
C TYR A 172 3.68 3.35 -9.58
N SER A 173 3.33 3.57 -8.32
CA SER A 173 2.74 4.81 -7.84
C SER A 173 3.22 5.23 -6.44
N LEU A 174 3.20 6.53 -6.19
CA LEU A 174 3.63 7.13 -4.93
C LEU A 174 3.01 8.52 -4.72
N LEU A 175 3.10 9.02 -3.49
CA LEU A 175 2.74 10.39 -3.12
C LEU A 175 3.99 11.24 -2.92
N VAL A 176 3.95 12.46 -3.44
CA VAL A 176 5.04 13.45 -3.40
C VAL A 176 4.55 14.77 -2.81
N THR A 177 5.33 15.36 -1.92
CA THR A 177 5.10 16.72 -1.38
C THR A 177 6.40 17.51 -1.35
N ASN A 178 6.31 18.81 -1.07
CA ASN A 178 7.46 19.72 -1.05
C ASN A 178 8.24 19.78 -2.38
N MET A 179 7.51 19.61 -3.50
CA MET A 179 8.07 19.64 -4.84
C MET A 179 7.62 20.91 -5.56
N ALA A 180 8.41 21.98 -5.50
CA ALA A 180 8.13 23.21 -6.24
C ALA A 180 8.43 23.06 -7.73
N ALA A 181 7.76 23.82 -8.60
CA ALA A 181 8.00 23.81 -10.05
C ALA A 181 9.43 24.25 -10.39
N ASN A 182 9.95 25.25 -9.69
CA ASN A 182 11.32 25.71 -9.87
C ASN A 182 12.23 24.93 -8.93
N THR A 183 13.03 24.01 -9.48
CA THR A 183 14.10 23.34 -8.75
C THR A 183 15.37 23.49 -9.56
N GLU A 184 16.51 23.51 -8.88
CA GLU A 184 17.81 23.45 -9.53
C GLU A 184 18.00 22.07 -10.16
N GLY A 185 18.51 22.01 -11.40
CA GLY A 185 18.72 20.76 -12.16
C GLY A 185 18.06 20.76 -13.55
N ASP A 186 18.57 19.94 -14.46
CA ASP A 186 18.07 19.84 -15.84
C ASP A 186 16.96 18.77 -15.93
N LYS A 187 17.29 17.52 -15.60
CA LYS A 187 16.43 16.33 -15.85
C LYS A 187 16.22 15.49 -14.60
N GLN A 188 15.88 16.14 -13.50
CA GLN A 188 15.63 15.45 -12.23
C GLN A 188 14.44 14.51 -12.33
N LYS A 189 14.50 13.42 -11.55
CA LYS A 189 13.56 12.31 -11.57
C LYS A 189 12.82 12.20 -10.26
N VAL A 190 11.50 12.08 -10.38
CA VAL A 190 10.61 11.79 -9.26
C VAL A 190 10.73 10.32 -8.87
N MET A 191 10.74 9.44 -9.89
CA MET A 191 10.75 8.00 -9.74
C MET A 191 11.39 7.35 -10.97
N ALA A 192 12.01 6.20 -10.77
CA ALA A 192 12.56 5.39 -11.84
C ALA A 192 12.45 3.90 -11.51
N MET A 193 12.61 3.05 -12.52
CA MET A 193 12.84 1.62 -12.34
C MET A 193 13.68 1.10 -13.50
N GLY A 194 14.37 -0.02 -13.31
CA GLY A 194 15.03 -0.71 -14.41
C GLY A 194 15.74 -1.99 -14.06
N GLU A 195 16.50 -2.51 -15.03
CA GLU A 195 17.32 -3.72 -14.87
C GLU A 195 18.59 -3.45 -14.05
N GLY A 196 18.64 -4.00 -12.84
CA GLY A 196 19.80 -3.90 -11.96
C GLY A 196 20.18 -2.47 -11.57
N TYR A 197 21.45 -2.33 -11.16
CA TYR A 197 22.00 -1.10 -10.58
C TYR A 197 23.00 -0.41 -11.51
N ALA A 198 23.02 -0.80 -12.79
CA ALA A 198 23.84 -0.15 -13.80
C ALA A 198 23.33 1.28 -14.09
N ASP A 199 24.09 2.03 -14.89
CA ASP A 199 23.72 3.41 -15.27
C ASP A 199 22.28 3.45 -15.81
N ILE A 200 21.41 4.14 -15.07
CA ILE A 200 19.99 4.29 -15.41
C ILE A 200 19.78 5.01 -16.75
N ILE A 201 20.75 5.78 -17.24
CA ILE A 201 20.70 6.43 -18.57
C ILE A 201 21.10 5.46 -19.68
N THR A 202 21.91 4.46 -19.31
CA THR A 202 22.20 3.18 -19.98
C THR A 202 21.05 2.32 -20.37
N ASN A 203 20.24 2.11 -19.34
CA ASN A 203 19.50 0.88 -19.15
C ASN A 203 18.44 0.69 -20.24
N ASP A 204 18.50 -0.45 -20.93
CA ASP A 204 17.60 -0.81 -22.04
C ASP A 204 16.25 -1.35 -21.55
N ARG A 205 16.08 -1.54 -20.24
CA ARG A 205 14.83 -1.90 -19.59
C ARG A 205 14.57 -0.95 -18.46
N ARG A 206 14.11 0.25 -18.77
CA ARG A 206 13.90 1.29 -17.75
C ARG A 206 12.64 2.11 -17.92
N MET A 207 12.25 2.71 -16.82
CA MET A 207 11.29 3.81 -16.77
C MET A 207 11.90 4.96 -15.98
N THR A 208 11.67 6.19 -16.43
CA THR A 208 11.98 7.40 -15.66
C THR A 208 10.84 8.40 -15.80
N VAL A 209 10.34 8.91 -14.67
CA VAL A 209 9.44 10.08 -14.64
C VAL A 209 10.24 11.28 -14.16
N GLU A 210 10.27 12.32 -14.98
CA GLU A 210 11.04 13.53 -14.78
C GLU A 210 10.14 14.71 -14.41
N LYS A 211 10.64 15.54 -13.49
CA LYS A 211 10.18 16.90 -13.28
C LYS A 211 11.40 17.80 -13.45
N ARG A 212 11.41 18.59 -14.53
CA ARG A 212 12.59 19.38 -14.92
C ARG A 212 12.62 20.75 -14.26
N GLY A 213 13.83 21.25 -14.03
CA GLY A 213 14.06 22.63 -13.61
C GLY A 213 14.09 23.61 -14.78
N ASP A 214 14.42 23.15 -15.99
CA ASP A 214 14.47 23.97 -17.20
C ASP A 214 13.87 23.24 -18.44
N PRO A 215 12.75 23.73 -19.02
CA PRO A 215 11.87 24.73 -18.46
C PRO A 215 11.22 24.23 -17.16
N SER A 216 11.04 25.14 -16.20
CA SER A 216 10.55 24.82 -14.85
C SER A 216 9.22 24.05 -14.87
N GLY A 217 9.17 22.98 -14.08
CA GLY A 217 7.96 22.17 -13.90
C GLY A 217 7.59 21.30 -15.10
N THR A 218 8.49 21.17 -16.09
CA THR A 218 8.23 20.32 -17.26
C THR A 218 8.16 18.86 -16.84
N ILE A 219 7.02 18.24 -17.12
CA ILE A 219 6.80 16.81 -16.98
C ILE A 219 7.32 16.13 -18.24
N ALA A 220 8.19 15.15 -18.04
CA ALA A 220 8.66 14.27 -19.10
C ALA A 220 8.76 12.85 -18.57
N TRP A 221 8.67 11.87 -19.46
CA TRP A 221 8.92 10.49 -19.10
C TRP A 221 9.53 9.71 -20.26
N ARG A 222 10.15 8.59 -19.92
CA ARG A 222 10.68 7.59 -20.84
C ARG A 222 10.39 6.19 -20.30
N PHE A 223 9.99 5.29 -21.18
CA PHE A 223 9.80 3.86 -20.93
C PHE A 223 10.49 3.08 -22.05
N ILE A 224 11.34 2.12 -21.70
CA ILE A 224 12.13 1.31 -22.63
C ILE A 224 11.95 -0.16 -22.30
N THR A 225 11.63 -0.95 -23.31
CA THR A 225 11.54 -2.41 -23.28
C THR A 225 12.50 -2.99 -24.33
N HIS A 226 13.76 -3.24 -23.94
CA HIS A 226 14.85 -3.64 -24.85
C HIS A 226 15.21 -2.54 -25.87
N ASP A 227 14.93 -2.79 -27.15
CA ASP A 227 15.19 -1.90 -28.29
C ASP A 227 13.98 -1.02 -28.65
N ASP A 228 12.92 -1.09 -27.86
CA ASP A 228 11.70 -0.33 -28.06
C ASP A 228 11.58 0.76 -26.99
N GLN A 229 11.64 2.01 -27.44
CA GLN A 229 11.61 3.19 -26.60
C GLN A 229 10.40 4.04 -26.94
N ILE A 230 9.65 4.40 -25.91
CA ILE A 230 8.66 5.47 -25.96
C ILE A 230 9.01 6.54 -24.94
N ASP A 231 8.93 7.79 -25.37
CA ASP A 231 9.16 8.94 -24.50
C ASP A 231 8.36 10.15 -24.94
N THR A 232 8.19 11.08 -24.01
CA THR A 232 7.67 12.42 -24.32
C THR A 232 8.68 13.21 -25.16
N VAL A 233 8.23 13.75 -26.29
CA VAL A 233 9.01 14.56 -27.23
C VAL A 233 8.32 15.89 -27.55
N GLY A 234 9.12 16.94 -27.77
CA GLY A 234 8.61 18.26 -28.16
C GLY A 234 7.46 18.74 -27.26
N ASN A 235 6.31 19.02 -27.88
CA ASN A 235 5.11 19.57 -27.24
C ASN A 235 4.38 18.58 -26.31
N GLU A 236 4.78 17.30 -26.29
CA GLU A 236 4.26 16.33 -25.33
C GLU A 236 4.81 16.57 -23.92
N ARG A 237 5.97 17.24 -23.81
CA ARG A 237 6.52 17.68 -22.53
C ARG A 237 5.76 18.93 -22.08
N ARG A 238 4.98 18.81 -21.02
CA ARG A 238 4.08 19.86 -20.54
C ARG A 238 4.62 20.48 -19.26
N GLY A 239 4.72 21.81 -19.23
CA GLY A 239 4.99 22.55 -18.00
C GLY A 239 3.78 22.50 -17.07
N PHE A 240 4.02 22.21 -15.79
CA PHE A 240 3.00 22.27 -14.76
C PHE A 240 3.53 23.06 -13.54
N PRO A 241 2.75 24.01 -12.99
CA PRO A 241 3.19 24.85 -11.88
C PRO A 241 3.08 24.12 -10.54
N PHE A 242 3.89 23.08 -10.33
CA PHE A 242 3.98 22.36 -9.06
C PHE A 242 4.24 23.30 -7.88
N ARG A 243 3.56 23.04 -6.77
CA ARG A 243 3.64 23.84 -5.54
C ARG A 243 4.16 22.99 -4.40
N ALA A 244 5.10 23.53 -3.62
CA ALA A 244 5.66 22.82 -2.48
C ALA A 244 4.62 22.43 -1.41
N SER A 245 3.54 23.22 -1.28
CA SER A 245 2.47 22.98 -0.31
C SER A 245 1.47 21.89 -0.72
N GLU A 246 1.53 21.40 -1.96
CA GLU A 246 0.55 20.46 -2.50
C GLU A 246 1.06 19.02 -2.43
N VAL A 247 0.12 18.08 -2.35
CA VAL A 247 0.36 16.64 -2.48
C VAL A 247 0.09 16.24 -3.92
N TYR A 248 1.06 15.59 -4.55
CA TYR A 248 0.91 15.04 -5.89
C TYR A 248 0.96 13.52 -5.86
N PHE A 249 -0.05 12.88 -6.42
CA PHE A 249 -0.05 11.43 -6.67
C PHE A 249 0.50 11.18 -8.07
N PHE A 250 1.59 10.43 -8.15
CA PHE A 250 2.18 9.97 -9.40
C PHE A 250 1.81 8.51 -9.60
N GLN A 251 1.26 8.17 -10.76
CA GLN A 251 0.91 6.81 -11.12
C GLN A 251 1.40 6.51 -12.53
N THR A 252 2.27 5.53 -12.65
CA THR A 252 2.62 4.93 -13.93
C THR A 252 1.99 3.56 -14.04
N THR A 253 1.44 3.24 -15.22
CA THR A 253 0.95 1.90 -15.53
C THR A 253 1.56 1.42 -16.83
N TRP A 254 1.96 0.16 -16.89
CA TRP A 254 2.39 -0.51 -18.13
C TRP A 254 1.65 -1.83 -18.21
N ARG A 255 0.77 -1.96 -19.21
CA ARG A 255 -0.02 -3.17 -19.46
C ARG A 255 -0.59 -3.08 -20.87
N ASN A 256 -0.88 -4.23 -21.50
CA ASN A 256 -1.49 -4.27 -22.83
C ASN A 256 -0.74 -3.41 -23.88
N ASN A 257 0.59 -3.41 -23.84
CA ASN A 257 1.44 -2.61 -24.71
C ASN A 257 1.18 -1.10 -24.66
N PHE A 258 0.69 -0.59 -23.52
CA PHE A 258 0.45 0.83 -23.30
C PHE A 258 1.06 1.30 -21.98
N PHE A 259 1.94 2.30 -22.06
CA PHE A 259 2.48 2.99 -20.90
C PHE A 259 1.69 4.26 -20.68
N ASN A 260 1.28 4.54 -19.44
CA ASN A 260 0.63 5.79 -19.07
C ASN A 260 1.27 6.40 -17.84
N LEU A 261 1.39 7.73 -17.81
CA LEU A 261 1.62 8.49 -16.60
C LEU A 261 0.39 9.36 -16.30
N ALA A 262 -0.18 9.18 -15.13
CA ALA A 262 -1.18 10.06 -14.54
C ALA A 262 -0.61 10.79 -13.31
N ILE A 263 -0.94 12.06 -13.17
CA ILE A 263 -0.60 12.88 -12.00
C ILE A 263 -1.86 13.58 -11.49
N ASN A 264 -2.16 13.39 -10.21
CA ASN A 264 -3.27 14.06 -9.53
C ASN A 264 -2.74 15.04 -8.46
N GLU A 265 -3.23 16.27 -8.46
CA GLU A 265 -2.98 17.29 -7.44
C GLU A 265 -4.04 17.22 -6.33
N GLY A 266 -3.60 17.16 -5.07
CA GLY A 266 -4.47 16.90 -3.92
C GLY A 266 -4.49 15.42 -3.50
N GLY A 267 -3.48 14.64 -3.90
CA GLY A 267 -3.39 13.20 -3.59
C GLY A 267 -4.15 12.30 -4.56
N VAL A 268 -4.44 11.07 -4.15
CA VAL A 268 -4.94 9.99 -5.03
C VAL A 268 -6.27 10.35 -5.71
N ASN A 269 -7.20 10.91 -4.94
CA ASN A 269 -8.51 11.38 -5.42
C ASN A 269 -8.50 12.86 -5.87
N GLY A 270 -7.30 13.39 -6.10
CA GLY A 270 -7.09 14.78 -6.47
C GLY A 270 -7.51 15.12 -7.89
N ARG A 271 -7.35 16.39 -8.26
CA ARG A 271 -7.58 16.86 -9.62
C ARG A 271 -6.51 16.28 -10.55
N ASN A 272 -6.92 15.58 -11.62
CA ASN A 272 -5.99 15.17 -12.66
C ASN A 272 -5.37 16.39 -13.36
N VAL A 273 -4.04 16.47 -13.35
CA VAL A 273 -3.28 17.58 -13.96
C VAL A 273 -2.39 17.12 -15.11
N TYR A 274 -2.17 15.81 -15.21
CA TYR A 274 -1.46 15.18 -16.32
C TYR A 274 -2.02 13.77 -16.51
N ASP A 275 -2.30 13.41 -17.75
CA ASP A 275 -2.67 12.07 -18.15
C ASP A 275 -2.21 11.89 -19.60
N PHE A 276 -1.12 11.16 -19.78
CA PHE A 276 -0.53 10.96 -21.10
C PHE A 276 0.28 9.67 -21.15
N GLY A 277 0.02 8.91 -22.21
CA GLY A 277 0.62 7.61 -22.46
C GLY A 277 0.84 7.34 -23.93
N LYS A 278 1.61 6.28 -24.22
CA LYS A 278 1.88 5.81 -25.58
C LYS A 278 1.90 4.30 -25.62
N SER A 279 1.52 3.76 -26.77
CA SER A 279 1.76 2.35 -27.08
C SER A 279 3.22 2.12 -27.43
N TRP A 280 3.77 0.98 -27.01
CA TRP A 280 5.04 0.46 -27.53
C TRP A 280 4.78 -0.74 -28.44
N GLY A 281 5.77 -1.13 -29.24
CA GLY A 281 5.76 -2.22 -30.21
C GLY A 281 5.60 -3.64 -29.63
N GLY A 282 5.44 -3.76 -28.31
CA GLY A 282 4.96 -4.97 -27.64
C GLY A 282 6.02 -5.95 -27.20
N ARG A 283 7.31 -5.58 -27.22
CA ARG A 283 8.32 -6.34 -26.49
C ARG A 283 8.06 -6.22 -24.99
N GLN A 284 8.14 -7.35 -24.29
CA GLN A 284 7.81 -7.39 -22.87
C GLN A 284 8.81 -6.57 -22.05
N TYR A 285 8.32 -5.84 -21.05
CA TYR A 285 9.17 -5.28 -20.01
C TYR A 285 9.56 -6.41 -19.06
N ASP A 286 10.83 -6.81 -19.05
CA ASP A 286 11.32 -7.98 -18.34
C ASP A 286 12.66 -7.75 -17.60
N PRO A 287 12.86 -6.62 -16.88
CA PRO A 287 14.12 -6.35 -16.20
C PRO A 287 14.47 -7.45 -15.21
N ASN A 288 15.71 -7.93 -15.23
CA ASN A 288 16.19 -8.93 -14.28
C ASN A 288 17.65 -8.66 -13.85
N PRO A 289 17.89 -8.22 -12.59
CA PRO A 289 16.91 -8.00 -11.53
C PRO A 289 16.04 -6.74 -11.78
N HIS A 290 14.78 -6.76 -11.32
CA HIS A 290 13.89 -5.58 -11.41
C HIS A 290 14.10 -4.69 -10.19
N VAL A 291 14.66 -3.49 -10.40
CA VAL A 291 14.93 -2.51 -9.34
C VAL A 291 14.03 -1.29 -9.49
N ILE A 292 13.39 -0.90 -8.40
CA ILE A 292 12.52 0.29 -8.26
C ILE A 292 13.30 1.37 -7.50
N PHE A 293 13.17 2.63 -7.92
CA PHE A 293 13.80 3.78 -7.29
C PHE A 293 12.78 4.86 -6.93
N VAL A 294 12.78 5.27 -5.68
CA VAL A 294 12.23 6.56 -5.24
C VAL A 294 13.32 7.60 -5.43
N GLY A 295 13.06 8.63 -6.23
CA GLY A 295 14.12 9.44 -6.82
C GLY A 295 14.84 8.68 -7.94
N CYS A 296 16.15 8.88 -8.08
CA CYS A 296 16.98 8.21 -9.08
C CYS A 296 18.47 8.25 -8.72
N PRO A 297 19.23 7.16 -8.98
CA PRO A 297 20.69 7.20 -8.87
C PRO A 297 21.34 8.17 -9.87
N ILE A 298 22.58 8.56 -9.60
CA ILE A 298 23.40 9.36 -10.53
C ILE A 298 23.76 8.49 -11.74
N GLY A 299 23.28 8.90 -12.92
CA GLY A 299 23.74 8.37 -14.20
C GLY A 299 24.90 9.17 -14.79
N ARG A 300 25.38 8.78 -15.98
CA ARG A 300 26.47 9.47 -16.70
C ARG A 300 26.28 10.98 -16.93
N SER A 301 25.04 11.48 -16.88
CA SER A 301 24.74 12.91 -17.07
C SER A 301 24.95 13.74 -15.81
N GLY A 302 25.41 13.12 -14.70
CA GLY A 302 25.71 13.78 -13.45
C GLY A 302 24.49 13.96 -12.54
N SER A 303 24.74 14.52 -11.37
CA SER A 303 23.76 14.67 -10.29
C SER A 303 22.57 15.57 -10.66
N ALA A 304 22.76 16.54 -11.56
CA ALA A 304 21.69 17.43 -12.02
C ALA A 304 20.56 16.71 -12.80
N ALA A 305 20.74 15.42 -13.10
CA ALA A 305 19.76 14.55 -13.75
C ALA A 305 19.26 13.37 -12.87
N ALA A 306 19.63 13.38 -11.58
CA ALA A 306 19.30 12.36 -10.58
C ALA A 306 18.01 12.74 -9.82
N SER A 307 17.98 12.64 -8.49
CA SER A 307 16.80 12.96 -7.67
C SER A 307 16.53 14.46 -7.56
N ILE A 308 15.31 14.80 -7.13
CA ILE A 308 14.92 16.17 -6.78
C ILE A 308 15.22 16.40 -5.31
N GLU A 309 16.07 17.38 -5.01
CA GLU A 309 16.41 17.73 -3.64
C GLU A 309 15.19 18.21 -2.84
N ASN A 310 15.21 17.95 -1.53
CA ASN A 310 14.25 18.37 -0.54
C ASN A 310 12.80 17.89 -0.78
N THR A 311 12.57 17.02 -1.77
CA THR A 311 11.27 16.43 -2.06
C THR A 311 10.94 15.32 -1.06
N ILE A 312 9.67 15.24 -0.65
CA ILE A 312 9.19 14.27 0.34
C ILE A 312 8.33 13.22 -0.36
N TYR A 313 8.62 11.95 -0.10
CA TYR A 313 7.97 10.79 -0.71
C TYR A 313 7.28 9.92 0.35
N ARG A 314 6.14 9.34 0.00
CA ARG A 314 5.44 8.36 0.84
C ARG A 314 4.55 7.42 0.04
N GLN A 315 4.12 6.35 0.70
CA GLN A 315 3.15 5.39 0.18
C GLN A 315 3.55 4.80 -1.18
N ILE A 316 4.71 4.18 -1.24
CA ILE A 316 5.20 3.53 -2.45
C ILE A 316 4.36 2.28 -2.68
N TRP A 317 3.84 2.11 -3.90
CA TRP A 317 3.14 0.90 -4.33
C TRP A 317 3.66 0.46 -5.69
N VAL A 318 4.02 -0.82 -5.79
CA VAL A 318 4.36 -1.47 -7.05
C VAL A 318 3.70 -2.84 -7.07
N SER A 319 2.79 -3.08 -8.02
CA SER A 319 2.08 -4.36 -8.16
C SER A 319 1.36 -4.48 -9.49
N ASN A 320 0.95 -5.69 -9.87
CA ASN A 320 -0.08 -5.87 -10.90
C ASN A 320 -1.50 -5.72 -10.33
N SER A 321 -1.64 -5.79 -9.01
CA SER A 321 -2.91 -5.63 -8.31
C SER A 321 -3.29 -4.14 -8.17
N PRO A 322 -4.59 -3.83 -8.06
CA PRO A 322 -5.05 -2.48 -7.74
C PRO A 322 -4.37 -1.94 -6.48
N ARG A 323 -4.01 -0.64 -6.50
CA ARG A 323 -3.48 0.05 -5.31
C ARG A 323 -4.49 -0.05 -4.15
N PRO A 324 -4.07 -0.58 -2.98
CA PRO A 324 -4.96 -0.75 -1.84
C PRO A 324 -5.24 0.58 -1.14
N ALA A 325 -6.36 0.65 -0.42
CA ALA A 325 -6.80 1.88 0.25
C ALA A 325 -5.80 2.38 1.32
N TYR A 326 -5.16 1.47 2.08
CA TYR A 326 -4.13 1.86 3.05
C TYR A 326 -2.94 2.59 2.42
N ALA A 327 -2.67 2.38 1.13
CA ALA A 327 -1.60 3.09 0.44
C ALA A 327 -2.01 4.52 0.07
N ASN A 328 -3.21 5.00 0.37
CA ASN A 328 -3.66 6.33 -0.08
C ASN A 328 -3.49 7.44 0.98
N GLN A 329 -2.76 7.17 2.07
CA GLN A 329 -2.58 8.07 3.21
C GLN A 329 -1.56 9.19 2.95
#